data_AF-A0A2D6PDF4-F1
#
_entry.id   AF-A0A2D6PDF4-F1
#
_cell.length_a   1.000
_cell.length_b   1.000
_cell.length_c   1.000
_cell.angle_alpha   90.00
_cell.angle_beta   90.00
_cell.angle_gamma   90.00
#
_symmetry.space_group_name_H-M   'P 1'
#
loop_
_entity.id
_entity.type
_entity.pdbx_description
1 polymer ?
#
loop_
_entity_poly.entity_id
_entity_poly.type
_entity_poly.pdbx_seq_one_letter_code
_entity_poly.pdbx_strand_id
1 'polypeptide(L)' 'MEHKKEEEIKYKSLANCLVFENHGKQGNEPDYRGKGTLNDTEMFISLWKKIDKNKREYYSINIQVQDII' A
#
# COMPACT_ATOMS: atom_id res chain seq x y z
N MET A 1 -41.16 4.88 9.99
CA MET A 1 -39.84 4.51 10.56
C MET A 1 -39.09 3.76 9.48
N GLU A 2 -38.26 4.47 8.72
CA GLU A 2 -37.48 3.88 7.64
C GLU A 2 -36.23 3.22 8.23
N HIS A 3 -36.13 1.91 8.09
CA HIS A 3 -34.92 1.16 8.38
C HIS A 3 -33.86 1.50 7.33
N LYS A 4 -32.89 2.36 7.71
CA LYS A 4 -31.63 2.47 6.97
C LYS A 4 -30.92 1.12 7.05
N LYS A 5 -30.92 0.37 5.94
CA LYS A 5 -30.00 -0.75 5.75
C LYS A 5 -28.59 -0.18 5.75
N GLU A 6 -27.84 -0.46 6.81
CA GLU A 6 -26.39 -0.31 6.80
C GLU A 6 -25.86 -1.29 5.76
N GLU A 7 -25.49 -0.79 4.59
CA GLU A 7 -24.77 -1.57 3.60
C GLU A 7 -23.39 -1.90 4.19
N GLU A 8 -23.23 -3.14 4.61
CA GLU A 8 -21.96 -3.72 4.99
C GLU A 8 -21.04 -3.66 3.76
N ILE A 9 -20.19 -2.63 3.69
CA ILE A 9 -19.13 -2.51 2.68
C ILE A 9 -18.15 -3.67 2.95
N LYS A 10 -18.44 -4.83 2.35
CA LYS A 10 -17.46 -5.90 2.20
C LYS A 10 -16.40 -5.37 1.25
N TYR A 11 -15.31 -4.87 1.82
CA TYR A 11 -14.06 -4.70 1.07
C TYR A 11 -13.65 -6.10 0.60
N LYS A 12 -14.10 -6.49 -0.60
CA LYS A 12 -13.45 -7.57 -1.34
C LYS A 12 -12.01 -7.11 -1.52
N SER A 13 -11.10 -7.68 -0.75
CA SER A 13 -9.67 -7.51 -0.93
C SER A 13 -9.31 -7.98 -2.34
N LEU A 14 -9.29 -7.06 -3.30
CA LEU A 14 -8.94 -7.31 -4.70
C LEU A 14 -7.50 -6.89 -5.01
N ALA A 15 -6.74 -6.45 -4.00
CA ALA A 15 -5.36 -6.04 -4.16
C ALA A 15 -4.41 -7.18 -3.78
N ASN A 16 -3.77 -7.80 -4.77
CA ASN A 16 -2.63 -8.68 -4.54
C ASN A 16 -1.38 -7.83 -4.63
N CYS A 17 -0.75 -7.54 -3.49
CA CYS A 17 0.42 -6.68 -3.41
C CYS A 17 1.58 -7.44 -2.74
N LEU A 18 2.74 -7.46 -3.39
CA LEU A 18 3.97 -8.01 -2.82
C LEU A 18 5.01 -6.90 -2.72
N VAL A 19 5.68 -6.84 -1.57
CA VAL A 19 6.70 -5.84 -1.28
C VAL A 19 7.95 -6.52 -0.75
N PHE A 20 9.11 -6.08 -1.23
CA PHE A 20 10.41 -6.63 -0.88
C PHE A 20 11.35 -5.53 -0.41
N GLU A 21 12.33 -5.89 0.41
CA GLU A 21 13.34 -4.96 0.92
C GLU A 21 14.19 -4.40 -0.23
N ASN A 22 14.42 -3.09 -0.21
CA ASN A 22 15.25 -2.40 -1.19
C ASN A 22 16.71 -2.40 -0.73
N HIS A 23 17.40 -3.55 -0.87
CA HIS A 23 18.78 -3.72 -0.42
C HIS A 23 19.80 -2.75 -1.06
N GLY A 24 19.43 -2.08 -2.17
CA GLY A 24 20.27 -1.09 -2.86
C GLY A 24 19.92 0.37 -2.55
N LYS A 25 19.13 0.63 -1.50
CA LYS A 25 18.61 1.96 -1.16
C LYS A 25 19.71 3.03 -1.12
N GLN A 26 19.49 4.13 -1.86
CA GLN A 26 20.33 5.33 -1.81
C GLN A 26 19.55 6.56 -1.34
N GLY A 27 20.13 7.33 -0.40
CA GLY A 27 19.51 8.57 0.09
C GLY A 27 18.08 8.38 0.63
N ASN A 28 17.13 9.14 0.07
CA ASN A 28 15.73 9.16 0.49
C ASN A 28 14.85 8.09 -0.18
N GLU A 29 15.46 7.11 -0.82
CA GLU A 29 14.71 6.01 -1.44
C GLU A 29 13.88 5.18 -0.43
N PRO A 30 12.84 4.47 -0.90
CA PRO A 30 12.04 3.58 -0.06
C PRO A 30 12.88 2.46 0.55
N ASP A 31 12.55 2.05 1.78
CA ASP A 31 13.11 0.87 2.44
C ASP A 31 12.58 -0.42 1.81
N TYR A 32 11.34 -0.39 1.31
CA TYR A 32 10.73 -1.50 0.60
C TYR A 32 10.07 -1.01 -0.69
N ARG A 33 10.14 -1.83 -1.74
CA ARG A 33 9.48 -1.60 -3.02
C ARG A 33 8.65 -2.80 -3.40
N GLY A 34 7.51 -2.54 -3.99
CA GLY A 34 6.56 -3.58 -4.33
C GLY A 34 5.78 -3.27 -5.58
N LYS A 35 5.08 -4.29 -6.05
CA LYS A 35 4.06 -4.17 -7.08
C LYS A 35 2.80 -4.88 -6.62
N GLY A 36 1.68 -4.42 -7.13
CA GLY A 36 0.42 -5.13 -6.99
C GLY A 36 -0.50 -4.86 -8.15
N THR A 37 -1.64 -5.51 -8.11
CA THR A 37 -2.72 -5.32 -9.08
C THR A 37 -4.01 -5.05 -8.33
N LEU A 38 -4.76 -4.06 -8.79
CA LEU A 38 -6.11 -3.76 -8.31
C LEU A 38 -7.02 -3.66 -9.53
N ASN A 39 -7.98 -4.59 -9.66
CA ASN A 39 -8.92 -4.62 -10.79
C ASN A 39 -8.22 -4.52 -12.16
N ASP A 40 -7.20 -5.36 -12.37
CA ASP A 40 -6.36 -5.39 -13.59
C ASP A 40 -5.46 -4.17 -13.82
N THR A 41 -5.47 -3.18 -12.93
CA THR A 41 -4.53 -2.05 -12.99
C THR A 41 -3.28 -2.34 -12.18
N GLU A 42 -2.10 -2.19 -12.81
CA GLU A 42 -0.81 -2.30 -12.12
C GLU A 42 -0.60 -1.13 -11.15
N MET A 43 -0.03 -1.46 -9.99
CA MET A 43 0.34 -0.50 -8.96
C MET A 43 1.80 -0.70 -8.57
N PHE A 44 2.51 0.41 -8.36
CA PHE A 44 3.80 0.40 -7.67
C PHE A 44 3.61 0.88 -6.24
N ILE A 45 4.32 0.24 -5.32
CA ILE A 45 4.24 0.52 -3.89
C ILE A 45 5.64 0.88 -3.41
N SER A 46 5.74 2.02 -2.75
CA SER A 46 6.95 2.49 -2.08
C SER A 46 6.69 2.66 -0.59
N LEU A 47 7.55 2.08 0.23
CA LEU A 47 7.39 1.98 1.68
C LEU A 47 8.63 2.50 2.39
N TRP A 48 8.45 3.44 3.31
CA TRP A 48 9.50 3.91 4.23
C TRP A 48 9.17 3.50 5.65
N LYS A 49 10.09 2.79 6.30
CA LYS A 49 9.99 2.40 7.69
C LYS A 49 10.46 3.55 8.59
N LYS A 50 9.63 3.90 9.55
CA LYS A 50 9.93 4.90 10.58
C LYS A 50 9.81 4.24 11.93
N ILE A 51 10.78 4.46 12.81
CA ILE A 51 10.75 4.00 14.20
C ILE A 51 10.63 5.23 15.08
N ASP A 52 9.62 5.28 15.94
CA ASP A 52 9.47 6.39 16.89
C ASP A 52 10.38 6.23 18.11
N LYS A 53 10.41 7.26 18.97
CA LYS A 53 11.18 7.25 20.23
C LYS A 53 10.81 6.12 21.19
N ASN A 54 9.63 5.52 21.03
CA ASN A 54 9.11 4.42 21.84
C ASN A 54 9.29 3.05 21.16
N LYS A 55 10.11 2.98 20.10
CA LYS A 55 10.37 1.76 19.30
C LYS A 55 9.13 1.22 18.56
N ARG A 56 8.12 2.04 18.32
CA ARG A 56 6.97 1.66 17.49
C ARG A 56 7.32 1.85 16.03
N GLU A 57 6.98 0.84 15.22
CA GLU A 57 7.22 0.85 13.79
C GLU A 57 6.02 1.43 13.04
N TYR A 58 6.30 2.33 12.12
CA TYR A 58 5.32 2.96 11.24
C TYR A 58 5.83 2.91 9.81
N TYR A 59 4.90 2.86 8.87
CA TYR A 59 5.22 2.87 7.46
C TYR A 59 4.59 4.09 6.80
N SER A 60 5.40 4.85 6.07
CA SER A 60 4.91 5.80 5.07
C SER A 60 4.74 5.03 3.78
N ILE A 61 3.53 5.03 3.22
CA ILE A 61 3.21 4.27 2.00
C ILE A 61 2.87 5.26 0.89
N ASN A 62 3.48 5.10 -0.27
CA ASN A 62 3.05 5.70 -1.52
C ASN A 62 2.60 4.59 -2.46
N ILE A 63 1.42 4.73 -3.04
CA ILE A 63 0.87 3.82 -4.05
C ILE A 63 0.67 4.65 -5.31
N GLN A 64 1.30 4.22 -6.40
CA GLN A 64 1.15 4.82 -7.71
C GLN A 64 0.43 3.83 -8.62
N VAL A 65 -0.70 4.25 -9.16
CA VAL A 65 -1.44 3.52 -10.18
C VAL A 65 -0.76 3.80 -11.53
N GLN A 66 -0.44 2.74 -12.28
CA GLN A 66 0.03 2.88 -13.64
C GLN A 66 -1.13 2.55 -14.58
N ASP A 67 -1.69 3.58 -15.20
CA ASP A 67 -2.64 3.39 -16.29
C ASP A 67 -1.88 2.86 -17.51
N ILE A 68 -2.39 1.79 -18.11
CA ILE A 68 -1.94 1.32 -19.42
C ILE A 68 -2.60 2.25 -20.45
N ILE A 69 -1.82 3.15 -21.04
CA ILE A 69 -2.25 4.03 -22.15
C ILE A 69 -2.18 3.27 -23.47
#